data_AF-A0A5C3LS75-F1
#
_entry.id   AF-A0A5C3LS75-F1
#
_cell.length_a   1.000
_cell.length_b   1.000
_cell.length_c   1.000
_cell.angle_alpha   90.00
_cell.angle_beta   90.00
_cell.angle_gamma   90.00
#
_symmetry.space_group_name_H-M   'P 1'
#
loop_
_entity.id
_entity.type
_entity.pdbx_description
1 polymer ?
#
loop_
_entity_poly.entity_id
_entity_poly.type
_entity_poly.pdbx_seq_one_letter_code
_entity_poly.pdbx_strand_id
1 'polypeptide(L)'
;LHIQTADALYPKLPTVNFTFFEATFTIPRLVTNPLPLATPTDYEFLLKNACKMKSDPSVKIIITENQSSEVCPTHYNNPHTNKENHCDSSSDLQGSKKGKGNKTPKEANILPANVALNNKIKELRTHWFCNVGNCHSEHCYIPAERLHFPLGYDHFEKWAAACLRGEEFASIETPPNTTLFNEVSPTSIVAESPILQACLNAMAKEKATLSAPVINVVLPNDIFGLYCPTAPAPLPAQLAPIHQQQHVASSGLIPTHLHPGVKMDMTTFCATYHLSNAILSWFKENAFTGTQAFQYIDNSEIKEMGFKLGEIVDLKEAVEEWVQP
;
A
#
# COMPACT_ATOMS: atom_id res chain seq x y z
N LEU A 1 -12.14 -2.85 26.64
CA LEU A 1 -13.01 -3.12 25.47
C LEU A 1 -12.19 -3.27 24.19
N HIS A 2 -11.37 -2.29 23.84
CA HIS A 2 -10.52 -2.30 22.63
C HIS A 2 -9.62 -3.53 22.46
N ILE A 3 -9.06 -4.05 23.56
CA ILE A 3 -8.18 -5.23 23.55
C ILE A 3 -8.92 -6.48 23.05
N GLN A 4 -10.12 -6.76 23.55
CA GLN A 4 -10.90 -7.92 23.13
C GLN A 4 -11.41 -7.85 21.69
N THR A 5 -11.64 -6.64 21.17
CA THR A 5 -12.14 -6.48 19.79
C THR A 5 -11.01 -6.63 18.77
N ALA A 6 -9.81 -6.13 19.07
CA ALA A 6 -8.63 -6.35 18.25
C ALA A 6 -8.22 -7.85 18.23
N ASP A 7 -8.27 -8.53 19.37
CA ASP A 7 -7.97 -9.97 19.47
C ASP A 7 -8.96 -10.82 18.66
N ALA A 8 -10.24 -10.43 18.62
CA ALA A 8 -11.26 -11.10 17.82
C ALA A 8 -11.09 -10.87 16.30
N LEU A 9 -10.64 -9.69 15.90
CA LEU A 9 -10.42 -9.33 14.50
C LEU A 9 -9.10 -9.90 13.96
N TYR A 10 -8.08 -10.02 14.81
CA TYR A 10 -6.74 -10.48 14.42
C TYR A 10 -6.19 -11.55 15.38
N PRO A 11 -6.79 -12.75 15.45
CA PRO A 11 -6.45 -13.78 16.44
C PRO A 11 -5.04 -14.35 16.32
N LYS A 12 -4.30 -14.01 15.27
CA LYS A 12 -2.95 -14.53 14.96
C LYS A 12 -1.83 -13.50 15.16
N LEU A 13 -2.15 -12.23 15.46
CA LEU A 13 -1.16 -11.18 15.64
C LEU A 13 -0.91 -10.95 17.14
N PRO A 14 0.34 -11.08 17.62
CA PRO A 14 0.63 -11.05 19.06
C PRO A 14 0.52 -9.65 19.69
N THR A 15 0.47 -8.57 18.91
CA THR A 15 0.31 -7.20 19.42
C THR A 15 -0.23 -6.28 18.32
N VAL A 16 -1.50 -5.88 18.40
CA VAL A 16 -2.10 -4.88 17.51
C VAL A 16 -2.04 -3.51 18.19
N ASN A 17 -1.46 -2.52 17.52
CA ASN A 17 -1.39 -1.16 18.07
C ASN A 17 -2.77 -0.49 17.99
N PHE A 18 -3.26 0.01 19.12
CA PHE A 18 -4.59 0.60 19.27
C PHE A 18 -4.78 1.90 18.47
N THR A 19 -3.71 2.51 17.98
CA THR A 19 -3.79 3.73 17.16
C THR A 19 -4.32 3.49 15.76
N PHE A 20 -4.38 2.24 15.29
CA PHE A 20 -4.88 1.89 13.96
C PHE A 20 -6.40 1.80 13.88
N PHE A 21 -7.11 1.89 15.01
CA PHE A 21 -8.56 1.75 15.02
C PHE A 21 -9.21 2.95 15.68
N GLU A 22 -10.17 3.55 14.97
CA GLU A 22 -11.08 4.52 15.55
C GLU A 22 -12.42 3.83 15.82
N ALA A 23 -12.82 3.76 17.08
CA ALA A 23 -14.16 3.29 17.44
C ALA A 23 -15.07 4.47 17.75
N THR A 24 -16.25 4.48 17.14
CA THR A 24 -17.33 5.42 17.45
C THR A 24 -18.60 4.65 17.84
N PHE A 25 -19.50 5.28 18.60
CA PHE A 25 -20.77 4.68 18.97
C PHE A 25 -21.96 5.63 18.74
N THR A 26 -23.12 5.03 18.48
CA THR A 26 -24.41 5.73 18.40
C THR A 26 -25.46 4.99 19.22
N ILE A 27 -26.36 5.75 19.83
CA ILE A 27 -27.49 5.23 20.62
C ILE A 27 -28.77 5.76 19.98
N PRO A 28 -29.63 4.90 19.40
CA PRO A 28 -30.85 5.34 18.75
C PRO A 28 -31.66 6.28 19.65
N ARG A 29 -32.03 7.44 19.12
CA ARG A 29 -32.83 8.51 19.78
C ARG A 29 -32.16 9.26 20.94
N LEU A 30 -31.03 8.79 21.48
CA LEU A 30 -30.30 9.48 22.56
C LEU A 30 -29.02 10.14 22.05
N VAL A 31 -28.26 9.45 21.21
CA VAL A 31 -26.98 9.89 20.65
C VAL A 31 -27.00 9.54 19.16
N THR A 32 -27.59 10.42 18.36
CA THR A 32 -27.73 10.22 16.90
C THR A 32 -26.43 10.47 16.15
N ASN A 33 -25.56 11.31 16.68
CA ASN A 33 -24.26 11.61 16.09
C ASN A 33 -23.21 10.63 16.64
N PRO A 34 -22.37 10.02 15.79
CA PRO A 34 -21.30 9.15 16.25
C PRO A 34 -20.37 9.88 17.21
N LEU A 35 -20.20 9.34 18.41
CA LEU A 35 -19.23 9.85 19.40
C LEU A 35 -18.03 8.90 19.49
N PRO A 36 -16.81 9.41 19.66
CA PRO A 36 -15.62 8.58 19.81
C PRO A 36 -15.70 7.78 21.11
N LEU A 37 -15.17 6.56 21.06
CA LEU A 37 -15.04 5.65 22.21
C LEU A 37 -13.56 5.49 22.55
N ALA A 38 -12.86 6.59 22.84
CA ALA A 38 -11.41 6.59 23.02
C ALA A 38 -11.01 6.49 24.51
N THR A 39 -11.80 7.09 25.39
CA THR A 39 -11.47 7.22 26.82
C THR A 39 -12.42 6.40 27.71
N PRO A 40 -12.00 6.08 28.95
CA PRO A 40 -12.90 5.44 29.93
C PRO A 40 -14.15 6.26 30.22
N THR A 41 -14.06 7.59 30.18
CA THR A 41 -15.18 8.50 30.37
C THR A 41 -16.22 8.38 29.26
N ASP A 42 -15.79 8.17 28.01
CA ASP A 42 -16.69 7.93 26.89
C ASP A 42 -17.47 6.61 27.07
N TYR A 43 -16.79 5.59 27.61
CA TYR A 43 -17.42 4.30 27.90
C TYR A 43 -18.44 4.41 29.05
N GLU A 44 -18.12 5.12 30.13
CA GLU A 44 -19.10 5.40 31.19
C GLU A 44 -20.30 6.20 30.69
N PHE A 45 -20.06 7.17 29.80
CA PHE A 45 -21.12 7.93 29.16
C PHE A 45 -22.01 7.04 28.28
N LEU A 46 -21.42 6.13 27.50
CA LEU A 46 -22.15 5.13 26.71
C LEU A 46 -23.04 4.29 27.63
N LEU A 47 -22.49 3.69 28.69
CA LEU A 47 -23.25 2.85 29.63
C LEU A 47 -24.37 3.63 30.31
N LYS A 48 -24.09 4.84 30.80
CA LYS A 48 -25.07 5.69 31.47
C LYS A 48 -26.24 6.06 30.57
N ASN A 49 -26.02 6.24 29.28
CA ASN A 49 -27.10 6.57 28.33
C ASN A 49 -27.80 5.31 27.81
N ALA A 50 -27.08 4.21 27.60
CA ALA A 50 -27.68 2.92 27.24
C ALA A 50 -28.68 2.45 28.32
N CYS A 51 -28.35 2.60 29.61
CA CYS A 51 -29.24 2.25 30.72
C CYS A 51 -30.53 3.10 30.80
N LYS A 52 -30.60 4.25 30.11
CA LYS A 52 -31.82 5.07 30.06
C LYS A 52 -32.84 4.56 29.05
N MET A 53 -32.47 3.62 28.19
CA MET A 53 -33.39 3.01 27.22
C MET A 53 -34.32 2.06 27.97
N LYS A 54 -35.63 2.36 27.96
CA LYS A 54 -36.65 1.56 28.66
C LYS A 54 -36.98 0.23 27.95
N SER A 55 -36.65 0.11 26.67
CA SER A 55 -36.98 -1.02 25.80
C SER A 55 -35.75 -1.36 24.97
N ASP A 56 -35.28 -2.61 25.06
CA ASP A 56 -34.12 -3.20 24.36
C ASP A 56 -32.96 -2.22 24.08
N PRO A 57 -31.98 -2.11 25.00
CA PRO A 57 -30.83 -1.24 24.81
C PRO A 57 -30.00 -1.72 23.62
N SER A 58 -30.16 -1.03 22.48
CA SER A 58 -29.38 -1.26 21.27
C SER A 58 -28.37 -0.13 21.11
N VAL A 59 -27.09 -0.48 21.09
CA VAL A 59 -25.98 0.46 20.84
C VAL A 59 -25.25 0.00 19.60
N LYS A 60 -25.08 0.89 18.62
CA LYS A 60 -24.30 0.59 17.41
C LYS A 60 -22.89 1.13 17.59
N ILE A 61 -21.92 0.22 17.61
CA ILE A 61 -20.50 0.54 17.64
C ILE A 61 -19.95 0.34 16.22
N ILE A 62 -19.21 1.33 15.72
CA ILE A 62 -18.56 1.31 14.41
C ILE A 62 -17.06 1.39 14.68
N ILE A 63 -16.30 0.47 14.09
CA ILE A 63 -14.84 0.43 14.19
C ILE A 63 -14.30 0.66 12.78
N THR A 64 -13.53 1.73 12.63
CA THR A 64 -12.87 2.09 11.38
C THR A 64 -11.38 1.81 11.53
N GLU A 65 -10.81 1.00 10.66
CA GLU A 65 -9.37 0.81 10.57
C GLU A 65 -8.78 2.03 9.84
N ASN A 66 -8.04 2.83 10.59
CA ASN A 66 -7.21 3.88 10.04
C ASN A 66 -5.99 3.21 9.43
N GLN A 67 -6.02 3.02 8.10
CA GLN A 67 -4.81 2.66 7.36
C GLN A 67 -3.77 3.73 7.67
N SER A 68 -2.82 3.41 8.54
CA SER A 68 -1.63 4.25 8.68
C SER A 68 -0.97 4.25 7.33
N SER A 69 -0.90 5.42 6.69
CA SER A 69 0.17 5.64 5.73
C SER A 69 1.47 5.31 6.47
N GLU A 70 2.15 4.25 6.06
CA GLU A 70 3.42 3.83 6.63
C GLU A 70 4.37 5.04 6.59
N VAL A 71 4.66 5.58 7.76
CA VAL A 71 5.69 6.60 7.95
C VAL A 71 7.01 5.86 7.97
N CYS A 72 7.85 6.11 6.97
CA CYS A 72 9.24 5.65 6.95
C CYS A 72 9.95 6.04 8.26
N PRO A 73 10.67 5.11 8.93
CA PRO A 73 11.41 5.43 10.13
C PRO A 73 12.73 6.13 9.76
N THR A 74 12.75 7.46 9.77
CA THR A 74 14.01 8.22 9.74
C THR A 74 14.43 8.63 11.15
N HIS A 75 15.26 7.76 11.72
CA HIS A 75 16.50 8.04 12.45
C HIS A 75 16.63 9.37 13.24
N TYR A 76 16.60 9.24 14.57
CA TYR A 76 17.15 10.22 15.52
C TYR A 76 18.70 10.26 15.44
N ASN A 77 19.29 11.46 15.36
CA ASN A 77 20.56 11.91 15.99
C ASN A 77 20.93 13.32 15.44
N ASN A 78 20.61 14.43 16.15
CA ASN A 78 21.38 15.13 17.20
C ASN A 78 21.92 16.51 16.66
N PRO A 79 22.50 17.44 17.45
CA PRO A 79 21.86 18.72 17.81
C PRO A 79 22.67 19.99 17.44
N HIS A 80 22.09 21.16 17.79
CA HIS A 80 22.73 22.47 18.05
C HIS A 80 23.06 23.38 16.83
N THR A 81 22.38 24.53 16.72
CA THR A 81 22.95 25.83 17.15
C THR A 81 21.92 26.95 17.14
N ASN A 82 22.00 27.70 18.23
CA ASN A 82 21.31 28.91 18.62
C ASN A 82 21.63 30.09 17.69
N LYS A 83 20.64 30.95 17.37
CA LYS A 83 20.86 32.40 17.19
C LYS A 83 19.55 33.19 17.24
N GLU A 84 19.44 33.95 18.32
CA GLU A 84 18.49 35.01 18.59
C GLU A 84 18.58 36.13 17.53
N ASN A 85 17.44 36.76 17.22
CA ASN A 85 17.36 38.22 17.08
C ASN A 85 15.89 38.72 17.14
N HIS A 86 15.63 39.47 18.22
CA HIS A 86 14.65 40.57 18.38
C HIS A 86 14.99 41.71 17.36
N CYS A 87 14.21 42.72 16.99
CA CYS A 87 13.02 43.44 17.50
C CYS A 87 12.42 44.27 16.32
N ASP A 88 11.09 44.37 16.20
CA ASP A 88 10.20 45.53 16.49
C ASP A 88 10.26 46.76 15.56
N SER A 89 9.08 47.13 15.01
CA SER A 89 8.39 48.44 15.19
C SER A 89 7.18 48.57 14.25
N SER A 90 5.94 48.50 14.78
CA SER A 90 4.91 49.56 14.95
C SER A 90 4.41 50.25 13.65
N SER A 91 3.12 50.50 13.38
CA SER A 91 2.09 51.05 14.28
C SER A 91 0.68 51.09 13.64
N ASP A 92 -0.33 50.90 14.49
CA ASP A 92 -1.63 51.59 14.64
C ASP A 92 -2.85 51.47 13.67
N LEU A 93 -3.94 50.91 14.27
CA LEU A 93 -5.31 51.47 14.50
C LEU A 93 -6.12 51.96 13.27
N GLN A 94 -7.43 51.71 13.03
CA GLN A 94 -8.65 51.31 13.76
C GLN A 94 -9.67 50.83 12.69
N GLY A 95 -10.55 49.86 12.93
CA GLY A 95 -11.98 50.18 13.12
C GLY A 95 -12.98 49.37 12.27
N SER A 96 -13.62 48.39 12.91
CA SER A 96 -15.06 48.01 12.79
C SER A 96 -15.67 47.52 11.46
N LYS A 97 -16.01 46.22 11.38
CA LYS A 97 -17.40 45.71 11.30
C LYS A 97 -17.48 44.19 11.41
N LYS A 98 -18.37 43.71 12.29
CA LYS A 98 -18.72 42.30 12.54
C LYS A 98 -19.26 41.64 11.26
N GLY A 99 -18.45 40.80 10.64
CA GLY A 99 -18.90 39.64 9.87
C GLY A 99 -18.38 38.40 10.59
N LYS A 100 -19.20 37.35 10.70
CA LYS A 100 -18.81 36.05 11.28
C LYS A 100 -17.86 35.35 10.29
N GLY A 101 -16.64 35.88 10.19
CA GLY A 101 -15.59 35.32 9.35
C GLY A 101 -15.02 34.09 10.03
N ASN A 102 -14.94 32.99 9.27
CA ASN A 102 -14.02 31.89 9.58
C ASN A 102 -12.63 32.51 9.78
N LYS A 103 -12.24 32.67 11.04
CA LYS A 103 -10.96 33.25 11.41
C LYS A 103 -9.92 32.21 11.01
N THR A 104 -9.21 32.48 9.92
CA THR A 104 -8.06 31.67 9.49
C THR A 104 -7.14 31.48 10.71
N PRO A 105 -6.83 30.24 11.10
CA PRO A 105 -5.94 29.99 12.23
C PRO A 105 -4.62 30.74 12.04
N LYS A 106 -4.10 31.34 13.12
CA LYS A 106 -2.80 32.00 13.10
C LYS A 106 -1.73 30.98 12.70
N GLU A 107 -0.84 31.36 11.78
CA GLU A 107 0.22 30.49 11.22
C GLU A 107 1.09 29.81 12.28
N ALA A 108 1.23 30.41 13.46
CA ALA A 108 1.99 29.86 14.60
C ALA A 108 1.43 28.56 15.21
N ASN A 109 0.21 28.14 14.85
CA ASN A 109 -0.40 26.88 15.33
C ASN A 109 -0.54 25.82 14.23
N ILE A 110 0.01 26.06 13.04
CA ILE A 110 -0.07 25.13 11.92
C ILE A 110 1.17 24.23 11.98
N LEU A 111 0.98 22.91 11.95
CA LEU A 111 2.08 21.95 11.92
C LEU A 111 3.05 22.29 10.77
N PRO A 112 4.38 22.19 10.95
CA PRO A 112 5.36 22.53 9.91
C PRO A 112 5.10 21.86 8.56
N ALA A 113 4.62 20.61 8.57
CA ALA A 113 4.23 19.87 7.37
C ALA A 113 3.10 20.56 6.57
N ASN A 114 2.11 21.11 7.28
CA ASN A 114 1.01 21.83 6.65
C ASN A 114 1.46 23.18 6.07
N VAL A 115 2.50 23.80 6.63
CA VAL A 115 3.08 25.03 6.08
C VAL A 115 3.74 24.74 4.73
N ALA A 116 4.55 23.67 4.64
CA ALA A 116 5.19 23.26 3.39
C ALA A 116 4.16 22.92 2.30
N LEU A 117 3.10 22.16 2.66
CA LEU A 117 2.01 21.81 1.75
C LEU A 117 1.29 23.06 1.22
N ASN A 118 0.91 23.98 2.12
CA ASN A 118 0.24 25.23 1.73
C ASN A 118 1.12 26.12 0.85
N ASN A 119 2.43 26.17 1.10
CA ASN A 119 3.36 26.92 0.25
C ASN A 119 3.44 26.30 -1.15
N LYS A 120 3.49 24.97 -1.25
CA LYS A 120 3.51 24.28 -2.56
C LYS A 120 2.20 24.43 -3.32
N ILE A 121 1.05 24.43 -2.62
CA ILE A 121 -0.26 24.76 -3.23
C ILE A 121 -0.26 26.18 -3.80
N LYS A 122 0.28 27.18 -3.08
CA LYS A 122 0.37 28.57 -3.56
C LYS A 122 1.25 28.68 -4.81
N GLU A 123 2.38 27.97 -4.82
CA GLU A 123 3.30 27.89 -5.96
C GLU A 123 2.58 27.32 -7.20
N LEU A 124 1.92 26.16 -7.04
CA LEU A 124 1.17 25.51 -8.11
C LEU A 124 0.02 26.39 -8.65
N ARG A 125 -0.72 27.09 -7.79
CA ARG A 125 -1.78 28.02 -8.23
C ARG A 125 -1.24 29.19 -9.03
N THR A 126 -0.09 29.72 -8.63
CA THR A 126 0.54 30.83 -9.34
C THR A 126 1.04 30.39 -10.72
N HIS A 127 1.61 29.18 -10.80
CA HIS A 127 2.13 28.62 -12.04
C HIS A 127 1.01 28.24 -13.03
N TRP A 128 -0.06 27.61 -12.55
CA TRP A 128 -1.16 27.09 -13.36
C TRP A 128 -2.36 28.04 -13.47
N PHE A 129 -2.13 29.35 -13.32
CA PHE A 129 -3.16 30.36 -13.54
C PHE A 129 -3.56 30.41 -15.02
N CYS A 130 -4.85 30.24 -15.31
CA CYS A 130 -5.37 30.18 -16.66
C CYS A 130 -5.60 31.59 -17.21
N ASN A 131 -4.84 32.00 -18.23
CA ASN A 131 -5.00 33.30 -18.90
C ASN A 131 -5.86 33.23 -20.18
N VAL A 132 -6.61 32.14 -20.38
CA VAL A 132 -7.45 31.98 -21.58
C VAL A 132 -8.83 32.59 -21.34
N GLY A 133 -9.14 33.64 -22.10
CA GLY A 133 -10.34 34.48 -21.89
C GLY A 133 -11.69 33.78 -22.04
N ASN A 134 -11.74 32.54 -22.52
CA ASN A 134 -12.97 31.74 -22.62
C ASN A 134 -12.94 30.46 -21.73
N CYS A 135 -12.06 30.42 -20.73
CA CYS A 135 -12.02 29.29 -19.80
C CYS A 135 -12.96 29.53 -18.61
N HIS A 136 -13.69 28.49 -18.19
CA HIS A 136 -14.60 28.56 -17.03
C HIS A 136 -13.87 28.44 -15.68
N SER A 137 -12.58 28.09 -15.68
CA SER A 137 -11.80 27.89 -14.47
C SER A 137 -10.62 28.84 -14.42
N GLU A 138 -10.36 29.40 -13.23
CA GLU A 138 -9.24 30.31 -12.97
C GLU A 138 -7.89 29.61 -13.07
N HIS A 139 -7.85 28.30 -12.85
CA HIS A 139 -6.63 27.51 -12.88
C HIS A 139 -6.83 26.28 -13.76
N CYS A 140 -5.91 26.07 -14.69
CA CYS A 140 -5.96 24.94 -15.62
C CYS A 140 -4.58 24.35 -15.84
N TYR A 141 -4.53 23.04 -15.92
CA TYR A 141 -3.39 22.34 -16.50
C TYR A 141 -3.58 22.29 -18.02
N ILE A 142 -2.55 22.65 -18.77
CA ILE A 142 -2.58 22.72 -20.23
C ILE A 142 -1.45 21.82 -20.76
N PRO A 143 -1.72 20.54 -21.07
CA PRO A 143 -0.77 19.68 -21.76
C PRO A 143 -0.51 20.20 -23.18
N ALA A 144 0.56 19.72 -23.81
CA ALA A 144 0.97 20.13 -25.17
C ALA A 144 -0.16 19.99 -26.22
N GLU A 145 -1.13 19.11 -25.98
CA GLU A 145 -2.30 18.85 -26.81
C GLU A 145 -3.43 19.91 -26.67
N ARG A 146 -3.22 20.96 -25.87
CA ARG A 146 -4.10 22.14 -25.70
C ARG A 146 -5.49 21.87 -25.13
N LEU A 147 -5.73 20.72 -24.50
CA LEU A 147 -6.96 20.49 -23.75
C LEU A 147 -6.84 21.07 -22.35
N HIS A 148 -7.66 22.06 -22.03
CA HIS A 148 -7.67 22.66 -20.70
C HIS A 148 -8.29 21.69 -19.69
N PHE A 149 -7.52 21.31 -18.67
CA PHE A 149 -8.04 20.56 -17.54
C PHE A 149 -8.22 21.48 -16.32
N PRO A 150 -9.44 21.67 -15.81
CA PRO A 150 -9.69 22.58 -14.68
C PRO A 150 -9.14 22.02 -13.37
N LEU A 151 -8.26 22.79 -12.71
CA LEU A 151 -7.64 22.39 -11.44
C LEU A 151 -8.46 22.91 -10.25
N GLY A 152 -9.16 21.99 -9.59
CA GLY A 152 -9.82 22.23 -8.31
C GLY A 152 -8.90 22.19 -7.09
N TYR A 153 -9.45 22.46 -5.90
CA TYR A 153 -8.71 22.39 -4.63
C TYR A 153 -8.06 21.03 -4.40
N ASP A 154 -8.81 19.94 -4.58
CA ASP A 154 -8.34 18.56 -4.36
C ASP A 154 -7.16 18.19 -5.26
N HIS A 155 -7.12 18.73 -6.49
CA HIS A 155 -6.02 18.52 -7.42
C HIS A 155 -4.73 19.14 -6.88
N PHE A 156 -4.80 20.39 -6.42
CA PHE A 156 -3.64 21.08 -5.87
C PHE A 156 -3.14 20.44 -4.58
N GLU A 157 -4.03 19.96 -3.71
CA GLU A 157 -3.63 19.30 -2.48
C GLU A 157 -2.89 17.99 -2.75
N LYS A 158 -3.42 17.13 -3.63
CA LYS A 158 -2.75 15.88 -4.00
C LYS A 158 -1.45 16.12 -4.76
N TRP A 159 -1.43 17.11 -5.65
CA TRP A 159 -0.23 17.46 -6.40
C TRP A 159 0.86 18.02 -5.47
N ALA A 160 0.53 18.95 -4.59
CA ALA A 160 1.46 19.47 -3.60
C ALA A 160 2.02 18.36 -2.69
N ALA A 161 1.15 17.44 -2.23
CA ALA A 161 1.58 16.31 -1.41
C ALA A 161 2.52 15.35 -2.17
N ALA A 162 2.28 15.13 -3.47
CA ALA A 162 3.18 14.34 -4.31
C ALA A 162 4.53 15.04 -4.51
N CYS A 163 4.54 16.34 -4.80
CA CYS A 163 5.78 17.12 -4.93
C CYS A 163 6.64 17.11 -3.65
N LEU A 164 6.01 17.07 -2.47
CA LEU A 164 6.72 16.98 -1.19
C LEU A 164 7.31 15.59 -0.91
N ARG A 165 6.84 14.54 -1.61
CA ARG A 165 7.41 13.19 -1.49
C ARG A 165 8.68 13.02 -2.31
N GLY A 166 8.77 13.70 -3.46
CA GLY A 166 9.93 13.65 -4.34
C GLY A 166 9.56 14.04 -5.78
N GLU A 167 10.56 14.42 -6.57
CA GLU A 167 10.38 14.85 -7.97
C GLU A 167 9.99 13.68 -8.88
N GLU A 168 10.29 12.45 -8.46
CA GLU A 168 9.88 11.21 -9.12
C GLU A 168 8.35 10.98 -9.09
N PHE A 169 7.64 11.57 -8.12
CA PHE A 169 6.19 11.40 -7.99
C PHE A 169 5.40 12.52 -8.66
N ALA A 170 5.88 13.75 -8.54
CA ALA A 170 5.34 14.92 -9.23
C ALA A 170 6.35 16.06 -9.20
N SER A 171 6.35 16.85 -10.27
CA SER A 171 7.09 18.12 -10.33
C SER A 171 6.09 19.27 -10.48
N ILE A 172 6.57 20.52 -10.50
CA ILE A 172 5.68 21.66 -10.76
C ILE A 172 5.03 21.59 -12.15
N GLU A 173 5.72 20.99 -13.12
CA GLU A 173 5.27 20.84 -14.50
C GLU A 173 4.50 19.54 -14.73
N THR A 174 4.82 18.48 -13.99
CA THR A 174 4.27 17.14 -14.21
C THR A 174 3.32 16.76 -13.08
N PRO A 175 2.00 16.61 -13.36
CA PRO A 175 1.05 16.19 -12.35
C PRO A 175 1.28 14.74 -11.91
N PRO A 176 0.85 14.36 -10.69
CA PRO A 176 1.02 13.00 -10.20
C PRO A 176 0.11 12.03 -10.96
N ASN A 177 0.60 10.80 -11.17
CA ASN A 177 -0.18 9.70 -11.72
C ASN A 177 -1.20 9.17 -10.68
N THR A 178 -2.32 9.87 -10.55
CA THR A 178 -3.43 9.48 -9.68
C THR A 178 -4.73 9.57 -10.46
N THR A 179 -5.76 8.86 -9.97
CA THR A 179 -7.08 8.81 -10.62
C THR A 179 -7.74 10.18 -10.87
N LEU A 180 -7.35 11.21 -10.11
CA LEU A 180 -7.83 12.58 -10.33
C LEU A 180 -7.25 13.24 -11.59
N PHE A 181 -6.10 12.78 -12.08
CA PHE A 181 -5.44 13.30 -13.27
C PHE A 181 -5.60 12.37 -14.49
N ASN A 182 -6.33 11.27 -14.37
CA ASN A 182 -6.54 10.31 -15.46
C ASN A 182 -7.23 10.92 -16.69
N GLU A 183 -8.09 11.92 -16.48
CA GLU A 183 -8.78 12.63 -17.57
C GLU A 183 -7.81 13.48 -18.42
N VAL A 184 -6.66 13.83 -17.86
CA VAL A 184 -5.65 14.72 -18.46
C VAL A 184 -4.71 13.98 -19.38
N SER A 185 -4.52 12.69 -19.13
CA SER A 185 -3.62 11.82 -19.87
C SER A 185 -4.41 10.70 -20.54
N PRO A 186 -5.09 10.97 -21.67
CA PRO A 186 -5.78 9.93 -22.43
C PRO A 186 -4.83 8.79 -22.85
N THR A 187 -3.52 9.05 -22.84
CA THR A 187 -2.44 8.12 -23.16
C THR A 187 -1.96 7.25 -21.99
N SER A 188 -2.17 7.61 -20.72
CA SER A 188 -1.35 7.03 -19.63
C SER A 188 -1.89 5.76 -18.97
N ILE A 189 -3.18 5.40 -19.09
CA ILE A 189 -3.72 4.30 -18.25
C ILE A 189 -4.47 3.23 -19.04
N VAL A 190 -5.00 3.56 -20.21
CA VAL A 190 -5.68 2.55 -21.06
C VAL A 190 -4.78 2.07 -22.20
N ALA A 191 -3.76 2.85 -22.59
CA ALA A 191 -2.91 2.48 -23.73
C ALA A 191 -1.70 1.59 -23.38
N GLU A 192 -1.26 1.51 -22.12
CA GLU A 192 0.04 0.88 -21.81
C GLU A 192 0.00 -0.51 -21.16
N SER A 193 -1.18 -1.03 -20.80
CA SER A 193 -1.29 -2.43 -20.38
C SER A 193 -2.14 -3.22 -21.38
N PRO A 194 -1.50 -3.86 -22.38
CA PRO A 194 -2.16 -4.83 -23.26
C PRO A 194 -2.92 -5.90 -22.48
N ILE A 195 -2.47 -6.22 -21.26
CA ILE A 195 -3.06 -7.21 -20.36
C ILE A 195 -4.36 -6.70 -19.76
N LEU A 196 -4.43 -5.47 -19.23
CA LEU A 196 -5.69 -4.90 -18.73
C LEU A 196 -6.71 -4.73 -19.86
N GLN A 197 -6.25 -4.30 -21.04
CA GLN A 197 -7.11 -4.22 -22.23
C GLN A 197 -7.63 -5.61 -22.64
N ALA A 198 -6.78 -6.64 -22.62
CA ALA A 198 -7.16 -8.02 -22.90
C ALA A 198 -8.16 -8.57 -21.88
N CYS A 199 -7.96 -8.30 -20.58
CA CYS A 199 -8.88 -8.68 -19.51
C CYS A 199 -10.26 -8.01 -19.66
N LEU A 200 -10.29 -6.70 -19.94
CA LEU A 200 -11.55 -5.98 -20.16
C LEU A 200 -12.28 -6.48 -21.42
N ASN A 201 -11.54 -6.76 -22.50
CA ASN A 201 -12.10 -7.33 -23.72
C ASN A 201 -12.62 -8.76 -23.50
N ALA A 202 -11.93 -9.58 -22.70
CA ALA A 202 -12.38 -10.93 -22.33
C ALA A 202 -13.69 -10.86 -21.53
N MET A 203 -13.77 -9.98 -20.53
CA MET A 203 -14.99 -9.77 -19.72
C MET A 203 -16.16 -9.22 -20.55
N ALA A 204 -15.90 -8.33 -21.51
CA ALA A 204 -16.93 -7.83 -22.42
C ALA A 204 -17.46 -8.93 -23.36
N LYS A 205 -16.58 -9.85 -23.78
CA LYS A 205 -16.93 -10.99 -24.64
C LYS A 205 -17.74 -12.05 -23.89
N GLU A 206 -17.48 -12.25 -22.60
CA GLU A 206 -18.27 -13.19 -21.77
C GLU A 206 -19.70 -12.71 -21.50
N LYS A 207 -19.95 -11.40 -21.43
CA LYS A 207 -21.32 -10.86 -21.30
C LYS A 207 -22.23 -11.11 -22.52
N ALA A 208 -21.67 -11.51 -23.66
CA ALA A 208 -22.43 -11.78 -24.88
C ALA A 208 -22.82 -13.26 -25.07
N THR A 209 -22.35 -14.18 -24.22
CA THR A 209 -22.63 -15.62 -24.35
C THR A 209 -22.97 -16.23 -23.00
N LEU A 210 -24.28 -16.23 -22.68
CA LEU A 210 -24.87 -17.06 -21.63
C LEU A 210 -24.82 -18.53 -22.04
N SER A 211 -23.67 -19.18 -21.83
CA SER A 211 -23.57 -20.63 -21.71
C SER A 211 -22.38 -20.93 -20.81
N ALA A 212 -22.65 -21.21 -19.53
CA ALA A 212 -21.62 -21.55 -18.57
C ALA A 212 -20.94 -22.87 -18.98
N PRO A 213 -19.60 -22.93 -19.01
CA PRO A 213 -18.91 -24.20 -19.27
C PRO A 213 -19.05 -25.11 -18.04
N VAL A 214 -19.61 -26.30 -18.27
CA VAL A 214 -19.62 -27.38 -17.28
C VAL A 214 -18.19 -27.94 -17.19
N ILE A 215 -17.48 -27.58 -16.13
CA ILE A 215 -16.16 -28.14 -15.84
C ILE A 215 -16.36 -29.46 -15.09
N ASN A 216 -16.28 -30.58 -15.81
CA ASN A 216 -16.22 -31.91 -15.21
C ASN A 216 -14.82 -32.15 -14.65
N VAL A 217 -14.65 -31.93 -13.35
CA VAL A 217 -13.42 -32.29 -12.62
C VAL A 217 -13.55 -33.73 -12.16
N VAL A 218 -12.87 -34.66 -12.83
CA VAL A 218 -12.73 -36.05 -12.37
C VAL A 218 -11.57 -36.11 -11.39
N LEU A 219 -11.88 -36.13 -10.09
CA LEU A 219 -10.91 -36.32 -9.02
C LEU A 219 -10.58 -37.82 -8.86
N PRO A 220 -9.31 -38.24 -8.92
CA PRO A 220 -8.92 -39.62 -8.64
C PRO A 220 -9.19 -39.99 -7.18
N ASN A 221 -9.67 -41.21 -6.97
CA ASN A 221 -10.33 -41.67 -5.74
C ASN A 221 -9.37 -42.07 -4.58
N ASP A 222 -8.11 -41.62 -4.58
CA ASP A 222 -7.04 -42.20 -3.74
C ASP A 222 -6.45 -41.26 -2.67
N ILE A 223 -7.24 -40.35 -2.10
CA ILE A 223 -6.74 -39.39 -1.09
C ILE A 223 -6.98 -39.81 0.38
N PHE A 224 -7.53 -41.01 0.63
CA PHE A 224 -7.83 -41.48 2.00
C PHE A 224 -7.13 -42.80 2.41
N GLY A 225 -6.04 -43.18 1.73
CA GLY A 225 -5.33 -44.45 1.96
C GLY A 225 -4.22 -44.47 3.01
N LEU A 226 -4.18 -43.54 3.98
CA LEU A 226 -3.21 -43.60 5.08
C LEU A 226 -3.86 -44.30 6.28
N TYR A 227 -3.16 -45.31 6.83
CA TYR A 227 -3.50 -46.18 7.97
C TYR A 227 -4.12 -47.55 7.66
N CYS A 228 -3.27 -48.49 7.24
CA CYS A 228 -3.45 -49.91 7.56
C CYS A 228 -2.08 -50.56 7.83
N PRO A 229 -1.84 -51.19 9.00
CA PRO A 229 -0.64 -51.99 9.24
C PRO A 229 -0.98 -53.48 9.31
N THR A 230 -0.45 -54.30 8.40
CA THR A 230 -0.28 -55.75 8.62
C THR A 230 0.68 -56.41 7.62
N ALA A 231 1.88 -56.76 8.11
CA ALA A 231 2.60 -58.05 8.03
C ALA A 231 2.77 -58.80 6.66
N PRO A 232 3.54 -59.92 6.56
CA PRO A 232 4.76 -59.97 5.73
C PRO A 232 4.73 -60.94 4.52
N ALA A 233 5.54 -60.61 3.49
CA ALA A 233 6.29 -61.45 2.50
C ALA A 233 5.55 -62.59 1.72
N PRO A 234 5.90 -62.94 0.44
CA PRO A 234 7.27 -63.01 -0.10
C PRO A 234 7.49 -62.55 -1.58
N LEU A 235 8.78 -62.35 -1.91
CA LEU A 235 9.43 -62.25 -3.23
C LEU A 235 9.33 -63.59 -4.02
N PRO A 236 9.76 -63.74 -5.30
CA PRO A 236 10.50 -62.80 -6.17
C PRO A 236 10.01 -62.71 -7.64
N ALA A 237 10.29 -61.61 -8.34
CA ALA A 237 10.69 -61.64 -9.77
C ALA A 237 11.29 -60.29 -10.19
N GLN A 238 12.57 -60.34 -10.55
CA GLN A 238 13.32 -59.25 -11.15
C GLN A 238 12.74 -58.88 -12.51
N LEU A 239 12.66 -57.57 -12.83
CA LEU A 239 12.85 -57.05 -14.18
C LEU A 239 13.23 -55.55 -14.09
N ALA A 240 14.47 -55.27 -14.53
CA ALA A 240 15.07 -54.02 -14.99
C ALA A 240 14.76 -52.67 -14.27
N PRO A 241 15.78 -51.95 -13.76
CA PRO A 241 15.62 -50.55 -13.38
C PRO A 241 15.62 -49.69 -14.64
N ILE A 242 14.44 -49.33 -15.15
CA ILE A 242 14.32 -48.16 -16.01
C ILE A 242 14.34 -46.96 -15.06
N HIS A 243 15.52 -46.35 -14.92
CA HIS A 243 15.72 -45.06 -14.28
C HIS A 243 15.04 -44.00 -15.16
N GLN A 244 13.71 -43.91 -15.09
CA GLN A 244 13.02 -42.70 -15.52
C GLN A 244 13.36 -41.65 -14.47
N GLN A 245 14.36 -40.82 -14.79
CA GLN A 245 14.53 -39.51 -14.16
C GLN A 245 13.22 -38.76 -14.36
N GLN A 246 12.32 -38.88 -13.38
CA GLN A 246 11.26 -37.91 -13.19
C GLN A 246 11.98 -36.59 -12.94
N HIS A 247 12.05 -35.77 -13.97
CA HIS A 247 12.27 -34.34 -13.82
C HIS A 247 11.08 -33.82 -13.02
N VAL A 248 11.19 -33.92 -11.69
CA VAL A 248 10.38 -33.13 -10.77
C VAL A 248 10.63 -31.70 -11.22
N ALA A 249 9.60 -31.02 -11.69
CA ALA A 249 9.70 -29.63 -12.11
C ALA A 249 10.15 -28.81 -10.89
N SER A 250 11.47 -28.60 -10.78
CA SER A 250 12.09 -27.86 -9.70
C SER A 250 11.44 -26.49 -9.66
N SER A 251 10.79 -26.19 -8.54
CA SER A 251 10.07 -24.94 -8.32
C SER A 251 11.05 -23.87 -7.85
N GLY A 252 12.12 -23.70 -8.63
CA GLY A 252 13.18 -22.75 -8.35
C GLY A 252 12.63 -21.33 -8.31
N LEU A 253 13.42 -20.41 -7.77
CA LEU A 253 13.07 -18.99 -7.71
C LEU A 253 12.75 -18.39 -9.09
N ILE A 254 13.36 -18.93 -10.14
CA ILE A 254 13.15 -18.51 -11.53
C ILE A 254 11.91 -19.22 -12.09
N PRO A 255 10.88 -18.49 -12.54
CA PRO A 255 9.74 -19.09 -13.22
C PRO A 255 10.19 -19.91 -14.44
N THR A 256 9.55 -21.06 -14.68
CA THR A 256 9.94 -22.00 -15.76
C THR A 256 9.88 -21.44 -17.17
N HIS A 257 9.24 -20.28 -17.36
CA HIS A 257 9.11 -19.60 -18.63
C HIS A 257 10.16 -18.49 -18.84
N LEU A 258 11.00 -18.19 -17.84
CA LEU A 258 11.99 -17.12 -17.90
C LEU A 258 13.40 -17.70 -17.89
N HIS A 259 14.33 -16.98 -18.53
CA HIS A 259 15.73 -17.39 -18.60
C HIS A 259 16.57 -16.67 -17.53
N PRO A 260 17.57 -17.36 -16.93
CA PRO A 260 18.49 -16.72 -16.00
C PRO A 260 19.14 -15.49 -16.66
N GLY A 261 19.16 -14.37 -15.94
CA GLY A 261 19.77 -13.13 -16.41
C GLY A 261 21.29 -13.18 -16.50
N VAL A 262 21.91 -12.01 -16.65
CA VAL A 262 23.37 -11.88 -16.71
C VAL A 262 24.01 -12.45 -15.43
N LYS A 263 25.02 -13.30 -15.60
CA LYS A 263 25.77 -13.86 -14.47
C LYS A 263 26.55 -12.76 -13.75
N MET A 264 26.29 -12.59 -12.47
CA MET A 264 26.99 -11.65 -11.61
C MET A 264 27.20 -12.24 -10.22
N ASP A 265 28.15 -11.69 -9.46
CA ASP A 265 28.39 -12.09 -8.08
C ASP A 265 27.26 -11.58 -7.15
N MET A 266 27.09 -12.20 -5.99
CA MET A 266 26.02 -11.81 -5.06
C MET A 266 26.15 -10.40 -4.50
N THR A 267 27.37 -9.86 -4.40
CA THR A 267 27.57 -8.50 -3.89
C THR A 267 27.08 -7.48 -4.92
N THR A 268 27.45 -7.68 -6.19
CA THR A 268 26.97 -6.87 -7.31
C THR A 268 25.45 -6.97 -7.44
N PHE A 269 24.88 -8.18 -7.40
CA PHE A 269 23.43 -8.38 -7.48
C PHE A 269 22.68 -7.60 -6.38
N CYS A 270 23.08 -7.77 -5.10
CA CYS A 270 22.41 -7.07 -4.00
C CYS A 270 22.54 -5.55 -4.12
N ALA A 271 23.68 -5.04 -4.61
CA ALA A 271 23.88 -3.60 -4.82
C ALA A 271 23.01 -3.06 -5.96
N THR A 272 22.87 -3.80 -7.06
CA THR A 272 22.07 -3.40 -8.23
C THR A 272 20.58 -3.31 -7.91
N TYR A 273 20.05 -4.27 -7.14
CA TYR A 273 18.63 -4.32 -6.79
C TYR A 273 18.33 -3.78 -5.38
N HIS A 274 19.25 -2.98 -4.82
CA HIS A 274 19.10 -2.34 -3.51
C HIS A 274 18.67 -3.26 -2.35
N LEU A 275 19.09 -4.53 -2.40
CA LEU A 275 18.77 -5.52 -1.37
C LEU A 275 19.52 -5.21 -0.07
N SER A 276 18.88 -5.52 1.06
CA SER A 276 19.45 -5.26 2.38
C SER A 276 20.76 -6.04 2.61
N ASN A 277 21.66 -5.48 3.42
CA ASN A 277 22.90 -6.17 3.82
C ASN A 277 22.66 -7.49 4.56
N ALA A 278 21.47 -7.68 5.14
CA ALA A 278 21.09 -8.93 5.79
C ALA A 278 21.01 -10.08 4.77
N ILE A 279 20.37 -9.84 3.63
CA ILE A 279 20.26 -10.81 2.53
C ILE A 279 21.66 -11.18 1.99
N LEU A 280 22.55 -10.19 1.84
CA LEU A 280 23.92 -10.42 1.41
C LEU A 280 24.73 -11.25 2.42
N SER A 281 24.55 -11.02 3.73
CA SER A 281 25.20 -11.82 4.78
C SER A 281 24.78 -13.28 4.68
N TRP A 282 23.48 -13.52 4.51
CA TRP A 282 22.92 -14.86 4.34
C TRP A 282 23.50 -15.60 3.14
N PHE A 283 23.63 -14.93 1.99
CA PHE A 283 24.24 -15.55 0.82
C PHE A 283 25.70 -15.93 1.07
N LYS A 284 26.45 -15.11 1.81
CA LYS A 284 27.85 -15.40 2.17
C LYS A 284 27.96 -16.55 3.16
N GLU A 285 27.09 -16.59 4.16
CA GLU A 285 27.05 -17.65 5.18
C GLU A 285 26.77 -19.03 4.56
N ASN A 286 25.94 -19.08 3.51
CA ASN A 286 25.63 -20.29 2.76
C ASN A 286 26.53 -20.51 1.53
N ALA A 287 27.63 -19.77 1.41
CA ALA A 287 28.62 -19.88 0.33
C ALA A 287 28.04 -19.73 -1.10
N PHE A 288 26.97 -18.95 -1.27
CA PHE A 288 26.46 -18.60 -2.59
C PHE A 288 27.31 -17.51 -3.24
N THR A 289 28.02 -17.88 -4.29
CA THR A 289 29.00 -16.98 -4.93
C THR A 289 28.42 -16.13 -6.06
N GLY A 290 27.28 -16.51 -6.66
CA GLY A 290 26.72 -15.80 -7.82
C GLY A 290 25.29 -16.19 -8.18
N THR A 291 24.69 -15.41 -9.09
CA THR A 291 23.27 -15.48 -9.46
C THR A 291 22.85 -16.82 -10.09
N GLN A 292 23.79 -17.65 -10.56
CA GLN A 292 23.47 -19.01 -11.00
C GLN A 292 22.87 -19.90 -9.90
N ALA A 293 23.00 -19.54 -8.62
CA ALA A 293 22.40 -20.30 -7.54
C ALA A 293 20.86 -20.24 -7.55
N PHE A 294 20.26 -19.15 -8.05
CA PHE A 294 18.80 -18.96 -8.04
C PHE A 294 18.02 -19.99 -8.85
N GLN A 295 18.65 -20.64 -9.83
CA GLN A 295 18.01 -21.72 -10.59
C GLN A 295 17.87 -23.02 -9.81
N TYR A 296 18.57 -23.15 -8.67
CA TYR A 296 18.59 -24.35 -7.85
C TYR A 296 17.97 -24.14 -6.46
N ILE A 297 17.71 -22.89 -6.07
CA ILE A 297 17.17 -22.56 -4.76
C ILE A 297 15.64 -22.56 -4.84
N ASP A 298 15.01 -23.38 -3.99
CA ASP A 298 13.57 -23.43 -3.84
C ASP A 298 13.08 -22.50 -2.71
N ASN A 299 11.81 -22.08 -2.80
CA ASN A 299 11.19 -21.22 -1.78
C ASN A 299 11.17 -21.83 -0.36
N SER A 300 11.16 -23.16 -0.26
CA SER A 300 11.26 -23.87 1.02
C SER A 300 12.65 -23.74 1.63
N GLU A 301 13.69 -23.86 0.82
CA GLU A 301 15.08 -23.77 1.27
C GLU A 301 15.38 -22.36 1.80
N ILE A 302 14.86 -21.31 1.14
CA ILE A 302 15.02 -19.93 1.60
C ILE A 302 14.39 -19.71 2.97
N LYS A 303 13.23 -20.33 3.23
CA LYS A 303 12.59 -20.28 4.55
C LYS A 303 13.38 -21.06 5.60
N GLU A 304 13.93 -22.20 5.22
CA GLU A 304 14.78 -23.02 6.10
C GLU A 304 16.10 -22.30 6.43
N MET A 305 16.61 -21.51 5.48
CA MET A 305 17.75 -20.59 5.65
C MET A 305 17.41 -19.37 6.53
N GLY A 306 16.22 -19.28 7.14
CA GLY A 306 15.93 -18.25 8.13
C GLY A 306 15.63 -16.85 7.58
N PHE A 307 15.40 -16.72 6.28
CA PHE A 307 14.93 -15.46 5.69
C PHE A 307 13.57 -15.06 6.27
N LYS A 308 13.41 -13.77 6.57
CA LYS A 308 12.11 -13.21 6.95
C LYS A 308 11.21 -13.08 5.73
N LEU A 309 9.90 -13.07 5.96
CA LEU A 309 8.93 -12.99 4.87
C LEU A 309 9.14 -11.77 3.96
N GLY A 310 9.46 -10.60 4.53
CA GLY A 310 9.77 -9.40 3.75
C GLY A 310 11.02 -9.56 2.88
N GLU A 311 12.10 -10.13 3.43
CA GLU A 311 13.35 -10.39 2.70
C GLU A 311 13.14 -11.38 1.54
N ILE A 312 12.23 -12.35 1.69
CA ILE A 312 11.85 -13.28 0.62
C ILE A 312 11.12 -12.55 -0.51
N VAL A 313 10.25 -11.59 -0.18
CA VAL A 313 9.52 -10.80 -1.17
C VAL A 313 10.49 -9.91 -1.95
N ASP A 314 11.34 -9.16 -1.25
CA ASP A 314 12.34 -8.28 -1.87
C ASP A 314 13.28 -9.08 -2.79
N LEU A 315 13.72 -10.27 -2.34
CA LEU A 315 14.57 -11.16 -3.15
C LEU A 315 13.84 -11.65 -4.42
N LYS A 316 12.55 -11.98 -4.31
CA LYS A 316 11.76 -12.44 -5.47
C LYS A 316 11.57 -11.35 -6.50
N GLU A 317 11.24 -10.15 -6.07
CA GLU A 317 11.09 -8.99 -6.94
C GLU A 317 12.41 -8.70 -7.66
N ALA A 318 13.54 -8.69 -6.95
CA ALA A 318 14.86 -8.54 -7.55
C ALA A 318 15.20 -9.66 -8.57
N VAL A 319 14.81 -10.91 -8.29
CA VAL A 319 15.00 -12.02 -9.23
C VAL A 319 14.11 -11.85 -10.46
N GLU A 320 12.87 -11.40 -10.30
CA GLU A 320 11.92 -11.15 -11.39
C GLU A 320 12.40 -10.02 -12.32
N GLU A 321 12.99 -8.96 -11.77
CA GLU A 321 13.60 -7.88 -12.58
C GLU A 321 14.90 -8.31 -13.26
N TRP A 322 15.63 -9.28 -12.69
CA TRP A 322 16.90 -9.76 -13.21
C TRP A 322 16.77 -10.76 -14.35
N VAL A 323 15.75 -11.59 -14.32
CA VAL A 323 15.53 -12.62 -15.34
C VAL A 323 15.14 -12.00 -16.68
N GLN A 324 15.53 -12.67 -17.76
CA GLN A 324 15.23 -12.21 -19.12
C GLN A 324 14.00 -12.97 -19.66
N PRO A 325 13.12 -12.28 -20.41
CA PRO A 325 11.95 -12.89 -21.03
C PRO A 325 12.29 -13.89 -22.13
#